data_AF-D3V865-F1
#
_entry.id   AF-D3V865-F1
#
_cell.length_a   1.000
_cell.length_b   1.000
_cell.length_c   1.000
_cell.angle_alpha   90.00
_cell.angle_beta   90.00
_cell.angle_gamma   90.00
#
_symmetry.space_group_name_H-M   'P 1'
#
loop_
_entity.id
_entity.type
_entity.pdbx_description
1 polymer ?
#
loop_
_entity_poly.entity_id
_entity_poly.type
_entity_poly.pdbx_seq_one_letter_code
_entity_poly.pdbx_strand_id
1 'polypeptide(L)'
;MKKLIFLLAGIVLLSGCAEFERVDALLTEKKAATTDVQKFNYLMQVSKGQTYIYEHSSTEPETFESIRDRYFKEAGLTEEPKIVKKDLVYKCFNKKTYPYEDFECVYKFYSKEIDIEKSVNEANDSAARLHQIRMEDAHNIAKTVTEEGGAEFTEVNIGRFCRASSRVVATAYASVVNTYHIYDLEADKIMLLGLTDKAFVRLKKKVTSDKRGIAMVRNNPQDQEIVYEAYDMLCHANPKSYILNYKKIFR
;
A
#
# COMPACT_ATOMS: atom_id res chain seq x y z
N MET A 1 68.80 11.97 -45.59
CA MET A 1 68.52 10.56 -45.94
C MET A 1 68.56 9.72 -44.67
N LYS A 2 67.51 8.90 -44.41
CA LYS A 2 67.51 7.68 -43.56
C LYS A 2 67.83 7.91 -42.05
N LYS A 3 67.09 7.46 -41.04
CA LYS A 3 66.00 6.49 -40.81
C LYS A 3 65.46 6.82 -39.40
N LEU A 4 64.16 6.68 -39.14
CA LEU A 4 63.64 6.10 -37.90
C LEU A 4 62.13 5.89 -38.06
N ILE A 5 61.79 4.65 -38.39
CA ILE A 5 60.43 4.12 -38.37
C ILE A 5 60.36 3.13 -37.20
N PHE A 6 59.19 3.11 -36.57
CA PHE A 6 58.62 2.12 -35.65
C PHE A 6 59.06 2.15 -34.19
N LEU A 7 58.14 2.66 -33.35
CA LEU A 7 57.74 2.06 -32.06
C LEU A 7 56.43 2.72 -31.57
N LEU A 8 55.33 2.50 -32.30
CA LEU A 8 53.97 2.92 -31.90
C LEU A 8 52.95 1.82 -32.23
N ALA A 9 53.27 0.58 -31.84
CA ALA A 9 52.38 -0.57 -31.99
C ALA A 9 52.18 -1.34 -30.67
N GLY A 10 52.28 -0.67 -29.51
CA GLY A 10 52.37 -1.34 -28.21
C GLY A 10 51.33 -0.99 -27.14
N ILE A 11 50.36 -0.09 -27.39
CA ILE A 11 49.46 0.39 -26.31
C ILE A 11 47.97 0.08 -26.55
N VAL A 12 47.56 -0.33 -27.76
CA VAL A 12 46.14 -0.54 -28.08
C VAL A 12 45.62 -1.95 -27.69
N LEU A 13 46.45 -2.84 -27.16
CA LEU A 13 46.06 -4.21 -26.78
C LEU A 13 45.79 -4.44 -25.30
N LEU A 14 45.98 -3.45 -24.42
CA LEU A 14 45.86 -3.64 -22.96
C LEU A 14 44.51 -3.22 -22.35
N SER A 15 43.69 -2.43 -23.04
CA SER A 15 42.36 -2.05 -22.54
C SER A 15 41.33 -3.19 -22.65
N GLY A 16 41.45 -4.05 -23.66
CA GLY A 16 40.58 -5.23 -23.81
C GLY A 16 40.84 -6.28 -22.71
N CYS A 17 42.11 -6.55 -22.36
CA CYS A 17 42.43 -7.57 -21.36
C CYS A 17 41.84 -7.26 -19.98
N ALA A 18 41.78 -5.99 -19.56
CA ALA A 18 41.24 -5.61 -18.26
C ALA A 18 39.72 -5.84 -18.15
N GLU A 19 38.96 -5.64 -19.23
CA GLU A 19 37.52 -5.93 -19.26
C GLU A 19 37.25 -7.44 -19.28
N PHE A 20 38.01 -8.20 -20.07
CA PHE A 20 37.88 -9.68 -20.09
C PHE A 20 38.28 -10.31 -18.75
N GLU A 21 39.37 -9.87 -18.12
CA GLU A 21 39.79 -10.33 -16.78
C GLU A 21 38.73 -10.02 -15.71
N ARG A 22 38.07 -8.86 -15.81
CA ARG A 22 36.97 -8.50 -14.90
C ARG A 22 35.75 -9.41 -15.08
N VAL A 23 35.38 -9.74 -16.32
CA VAL A 23 34.26 -10.64 -16.61
C VAL A 23 34.55 -12.06 -16.11
N ASP A 24 35.76 -12.58 -16.32
CA ASP A 24 36.16 -13.91 -15.86
C ASP A 24 36.23 -13.99 -14.33
N ALA A 25 36.69 -12.93 -13.65
CA ALA A 25 36.66 -12.85 -12.20
C ALA A 25 35.22 -12.88 -11.65
N LEU A 26 34.30 -12.12 -12.24
CA LEU A 26 32.88 -12.11 -11.86
C LEU A 26 32.21 -13.48 -12.11
N LEU A 27 32.52 -14.14 -13.23
CA LEU A 27 32.02 -15.48 -13.52
C LEU A 27 32.55 -16.52 -12.52
N THR A 28 33.79 -16.36 -12.07
CA THR A 28 34.39 -17.22 -11.04
C THR A 28 33.73 -16.99 -9.68
N GLU A 29 33.50 -15.74 -9.27
CA GLU A 29 32.78 -15.39 -8.05
C GLU A 29 31.35 -15.93 -8.07
N LYS A 30 30.65 -15.80 -9.20
CA LYS A 30 29.31 -16.38 -9.41
C LYS A 30 29.28 -17.89 -9.20
N LYS A 31 30.27 -18.62 -9.74
CA LYS A 31 30.38 -20.08 -9.56
C LYS A 31 30.65 -20.47 -8.11
N ALA A 32 31.41 -19.65 -7.39
CA ALA A 32 31.76 -19.87 -5.98
C ALA A 32 30.64 -19.47 -5.00
N ALA A 33 29.69 -18.62 -5.41
CA ALA A 33 28.57 -18.19 -4.56
C ALA A 33 27.57 -19.34 -4.31
N THR A 34 27.55 -19.85 -3.08
CA THR A 34 26.69 -20.98 -2.67
C THR A 34 25.59 -20.57 -1.70
N THR A 35 25.86 -19.60 -0.82
CA THR A 35 24.87 -19.07 0.12
C THR A 35 24.12 -17.87 -0.43
N ASP A 36 22.91 -17.59 0.07
CA ASP A 36 22.13 -16.44 -0.40
C ASP A 36 22.82 -15.09 -0.13
N VAL A 37 23.63 -15.01 0.93
CA VAL A 37 24.46 -13.83 1.22
C VAL A 37 25.53 -13.65 0.15
N GLN A 38 26.23 -14.73 -0.24
CA GLN A 38 27.24 -14.68 -1.29
C GLN A 38 26.63 -14.33 -2.65
N LYS A 39 25.47 -14.93 -2.98
CA LYS A 39 24.74 -14.64 -4.22
C LYS A 39 24.28 -13.19 -4.28
N PHE A 40 23.73 -12.68 -3.17
CA PHE A 40 23.33 -11.27 -3.06
C PHE A 40 24.53 -10.35 -3.24
N ASN A 41 25.64 -10.60 -2.54
CA ASN A 41 26.86 -9.80 -2.66
C ASN A 41 27.41 -9.79 -4.08
N TYR A 42 27.37 -10.95 -4.77
CA TYR A 42 27.73 -11.04 -6.18
C TYR A 42 26.83 -10.14 -7.05
N LEU A 43 25.50 -10.22 -6.88
CA LEU A 43 24.54 -9.38 -7.62
C LEU A 43 24.76 -7.88 -7.37
N MET A 44 25.12 -7.49 -6.15
CA MET A 44 25.49 -6.10 -5.84
C MET A 44 26.80 -5.69 -6.51
N GLN A 45 27.81 -6.57 -6.53
CA GLN A 45 29.10 -6.27 -7.14
C GLN A 45 29.03 -6.16 -8.66
N VAL A 46 28.31 -7.05 -9.33
CA VAL A 46 28.15 -6.99 -10.79
C VAL A 46 27.42 -5.73 -11.23
N SER A 47 26.50 -5.23 -10.40
CA SER A 47 25.69 -4.04 -10.69
C SER A 47 26.39 -2.73 -10.34
N LYS A 48 27.42 -2.76 -9.48
CA LYS A 48 28.09 -1.57 -8.99
C LYS A 48 28.73 -0.76 -10.12
N GLY A 49 28.39 0.53 -10.18
CA GLY A 49 28.86 1.48 -11.18
C GLY A 49 28.39 1.19 -12.61
N GLN A 50 27.44 0.27 -12.80
CA GLN A 50 26.82 0.02 -14.09
C GLN A 50 25.70 1.02 -14.34
N THR A 51 25.53 1.39 -15.60
CA THR A 51 24.45 2.27 -16.06
C THR A 51 23.54 1.47 -16.98
N TYR A 52 22.25 1.46 -16.67
CA TYR A 52 21.27 0.84 -17.53
C TYR A 52 20.86 1.81 -18.62
N ILE A 53 21.02 1.40 -19.88
CA ILE A 53 20.60 2.17 -21.06
C ILE A 53 19.40 1.44 -21.64
N TYR A 54 18.23 2.09 -21.61
CA TYR A 54 17.03 1.52 -22.20
C TYR A 54 17.15 1.53 -23.72
N GLU A 55 17.18 0.35 -24.33
CA GLU A 55 16.97 0.25 -25.78
C GLU A 55 15.57 0.79 -26.10
N HIS A 56 15.51 1.88 -26.88
CA HIS A 56 14.30 2.51 -27.38
C HIS A 56 13.43 3.33 -26.39
N SER A 57 13.95 3.79 -25.25
CA SER A 57 13.22 4.77 -24.41
C SER A 57 13.82 6.18 -24.48
N SER A 58 12.97 7.20 -24.25
CA SER A 58 13.39 8.60 -24.12
C SER A 58 13.90 8.95 -22.72
N THR A 59 14.06 7.95 -21.86
CA THR A 59 14.47 8.12 -20.47
C THR A 59 15.99 8.23 -20.40
N GLU A 60 16.49 9.15 -19.58
CA GLU A 60 17.94 9.31 -19.38
C GLU A 60 18.55 8.01 -18.80
N PRO A 61 19.79 7.66 -19.18
CA PRO A 61 20.50 6.53 -18.59
C PRO A 61 20.54 6.65 -17.06
N GLU A 62 20.20 5.57 -16.36
CA GLU A 62 20.13 5.55 -14.90
C GLU A 62 21.15 4.56 -14.32
N THR A 63 21.87 4.98 -13.28
CA THR A 63 22.86 4.13 -12.61
C THR A 63 22.20 3.16 -11.64
N PHE A 64 22.85 2.03 -11.38
CA PHE A 64 22.44 1.09 -10.35
C PHE A 64 22.26 1.75 -8.97
N GLU A 65 23.21 2.60 -8.58
CA GLU A 65 23.14 3.31 -7.30
C GLU A 65 21.92 4.21 -7.23
N SER A 66 21.60 4.93 -8.32
CA SER A 66 20.46 5.83 -8.36
C SER A 66 19.12 5.11 -8.22
N ILE A 67 18.93 3.99 -8.93
CA ILE A 67 17.69 3.20 -8.82
C ILE A 67 17.54 2.58 -7.42
N ARG A 68 18.64 2.11 -6.84
CA ARG A 68 18.66 1.50 -5.51
C ARG A 68 18.38 2.53 -4.41
N ASP A 69 18.98 3.71 -4.49
CA ASP A 69 18.74 4.81 -3.56
C ASP A 69 17.29 5.31 -3.65
N ARG A 70 16.70 5.34 -4.86
CA ARG A 70 15.29 5.65 -5.04
C ARG A 70 14.40 4.62 -4.35
N TYR A 71 14.69 3.32 -4.51
CA TYR A 71 13.96 2.27 -3.78
C TYR A 71 14.02 2.50 -2.27
N PHE A 72 15.20 2.74 -1.71
CA PHE A 72 15.37 3.04 -0.29
C PHE A 72 14.53 4.23 0.18
N LYS A 73 14.54 5.31 -0.60
CA LYS A 73 13.77 6.52 -0.31
C LYS A 73 12.26 6.26 -0.33
N GLU A 74 11.75 5.64 -1.40
CA GLU A 74 10.31 5.40 -1.58
C GLU A 74 9.77 4.38 -0.58
N ALA A 75 10.58 3.38 -0.21
CA ALA A 75 10.23 2.37 0.79
C ALA A 75 10.48 2.84 2.25
N GLY A 76 11.12 3.99 2.47
CA GLY A 76 11.48 4.48 3.81
C GLY A 76 12.49 3.60 4.55
N LEU A 77 13.41 2.97 3.83
CA LEU A 77 14.34 1.97 4.37
C LEU A 77 15.76 2.54 4.54
N THR A 78 16.52 1.97 5.48
CA THR A 78 17.95 2.27 5.69
C THR A 78 18.87 1.10 5.34
N GLU A 79 18.31 -0.11 5.22
CA GLU A 79 18.99 -1.33 4.78
C GLU A 79 18.03 -2.26 4.01
N GLU A 80 18.52 -3.09 3.08
CA GLU A 80 17.61 -4.00 2.38
C GLU A 80 17.01 -5.04 3.34
N PRO A 81 15.68 -5.20 3.34
CA PRO A 81 15.00 -6.22 4.10
C PRO A 81 15.45 -7.62 3.68
N LYS A 82 15.52 -8.55 4.64
CA LYS A 82 15.90 -9.95 4.36
C LYS A 82 15.04 -10.61 3.28
N ILE A 83 13.76 -10.23 3.19
CA ILE A 83 12.83 -10.79 2.19
C ILE A 83 13.17 -10.31 0.78
N VAL A 84 13.51 -9.03 0.63
CA VAL A 84 13.91 -8.41 -0.64
C VAL A 84 15.25 -8.98 -1.12
N LYS A 85 16.21 -9.15 -0.20
CA LYS A 85 17.49 -9.83 -0.51
C LYS A 85 17.29 -11.24 -1.07
N LYS A 86 16.40 -12.02 -0.43
CA LYS A 86 16.09 -13.38 -0.86
C LYS A 86 15.39 -13.41 -2.21
N ASP A 87 14.44 -12.51 -2.43
CA ASP A 87 13.66 -12.45 -3.65
C ASP A 87 14.50 -11.97 -4.85
N LEU A 88 15.37 -10.98 -4.63
CA LEU A 88 16.37 -10.56 -5.63
C LEU A 88 17.28 -11.72 -6.03
N VAL A 89 17.81 -12.47 -5.06
CA VAL A 89 18.64 -13.67 -5.33
C VAL A 89 17.84 -14.71 -6.11
N TYR A 90 16.61 -15.00 -5.69
CA TYR A 90 15.77 -15.98 -6.34
C TYR A 90 15.47 -15.62 -7.80
N LYS A 91 15.20 -14.35 -8.08
CA LYS A 91 14.82 -13.87 -9.42
C LYS A 91 16.03 -13.66 -10.34
N CYS A 92 17.14 -13.13 -9.82
CA CYS A 92 18.24 -12.63 -10.64
C CYS A 92 19.51 -13.47 -10.58
N PHE A 93 19.67 -14.38 -9.62
CA PHE A 93 20.84 -15.25 -9.60
C PHE A 93 20.63 -16.53 -10.42
N ASN A 94 21.11 -16.56 -11.66
CA ASN A 94 21.08 -17.76 -12.51
C ASN A 94 22.50 -18.19 -12.92
N LYS A 95 22.94 -19.41 -12.56
CA LYS A 95 24.31 -19.89 -12.89
C LYS A 95 24.65 -19.91 -14.39
N LYS A 96 23.66 -19.81 -15.28
CA LYS A 96 23.82 -19.91 -16.73
C LYS A 96 23.83 -18.56 -17.46
N THR A 97 23.59 -17.45 -16.77
CA THR A 97 23.54 -16.11 -17.35
C THR A 97 24.89 -15.41 -17.29
N TYR A 98 25.09 -14.43 -18.16
CA TYR A 98 26.26 -13.56 -18.16
C TYR A 98 26.10 -12.39 -17.18
N PRO A 99 27.20 -11.77 -16.73
CA PRO A 99 27.15 -10.65 -15.78
C PRO A 99 26.25 -9.48 -16.21
N TYR A 100 26.17 -9.19 -17.52
CA TYR A 100 25.29 -8.14 -18.05
C TYR A 100 23.80 -8.46 -17.83
N GLU A 101 23.39 -9.71 -18.04
CA GLU A 101 22.00 -10.16 -17.85
C GLU A 101 21.60 -10.13 -16.36
N ASP A 102 22.54 -10.46 -15.47
CA ASP A 102 22.32 -10.37 -14.03
C ASP A 102 22.13 -8.92 -13.60
N PHE A 103 22.96 -8.00 -14.10
CA PHE A 103 22.82 -6.56 -13.85
C PHE A 103 21.46 -6.04 -14.35
N GLU A 104 21.08 -6.36 -15.59
CA GLU A 104 19.79 -5.97 -16.15
C GLU A 104 18.63 -6.47 -15.27
N CYS A 105 18.69 -7.71 -14.79
CA CYS A 105 17.69 -8.23 -13.87
C CYS A 105 17.64 -7.46 -12.54
N VAL A 106 18.80 -7.17 -11.94
CA VAL A 106 18.88 -6.42 -10.68
C VAL A 106 18.28 -5.03 -10.83
N TYR A 107 18.60 -4.34 -11.92
CA TYR A 107 18.02 -3.03 -12.21
C TYR A 107 16.49 -3.10 -12.35
N LYS A 108 15.98 -4.04 -13.16
CA LYS A 108 14.53 -4.25 -13.35
C LYS A 108 13.81 -4.63 -12.05
N PHE A 109 14.47 -5.39 -11.17
CA PHE A 109 13.94 -5.75 -9.86
C PHE A 109 13.67 -4.49 -9.03
N TYR A 110 14.66 -3.62 -8.83
CA TYR A 110 14.48 -2.40 -8.04
C TYR A 110 13.48 -1.44 -8.65
N SER A 111 13.45 -1.31 -9.99
CA SER A 111 12.42 -0.51 -10.67
C SER A 111 11.01 -1.00 -10.34
N LYS A 112 10.80 -2.32 -10.36
CA LYS A 112 9.50 -2.91 -10.01
C LYS A 112 9.13 -2.71 -8.55
N GLU A 113 10.09 -2.86 -7.63
CA GLU A 113 9.84 -2.63 -6.20
C GLU A 113 9.44 -1.16 -5.95
N ILE A 114 10.08 -0.20 -6.63
CA ILE A 114 9.67 1.22 -6.57
C ILE A 114 8.22 1.41 -7.04
N ASP A 115 7.81 0.79 -8.15
CA ASP A 115 6.44 0.92 -8.65
C ASP A 115 5.41 0.32 -7.66
N ILE A 116 5.78 -0.77 -6.98
CA ILE A 116 4.96 -1.37 -5.91
C ILE A 116 4.85 -0.39 -4.72
N GLU A 117 5.96 0.14 -4.23
CA GLU A 117 5.96 1.07 -3.08
C GLU A 117 5.20 2.37 -3.40
N LYS A 118 5.36 2.92 -4.61
CA LYS A 118 4.56 4.06 -5.06
C LYS A 118 3.07 3.75 -5.09
N SER A 119 2.69 2.59 -5.62
CA SER A 119 1.27 2.17 -5.67
C SER A 119 0.69 2.01 -4.26
N VAL A 120 1.46 1.49 -3.31
CA VAL A 120 1.06 1.35 -1.90
C VAL A 120 0.93 2.72 -1.22
N ASN A 121 1.90 3.60 -1.43
CA ASN A 121 1.89 4.96 -0.88
C ASN A 121 0.73 5.79 -1.46
N GLU A 122 0.48 5.72 -2.77
CA GLU A 122 -0.67 6.36 -3.42
C GLU A 122 -2.01 5.84 -2.89
N ALA A 123 -2.12 4.52 -2.67
CA ALA A 123 -3.32 3.92 -2.07
C ALA A 123 -3.54 4.38 -0.63
N ASN A 124 -2.48 4.46 0.17
CA ASN A 124 -2.53 4.95 1.56
C ASN A 124 -2.89 6.44 1.62
N ASP A 125 -2.28 7.27 0.77
CA ASP A 125 -2.57 8.71 0.69
C ASP A 125 -4.00 8.98 0.22
N SER A 126 -4.52 8.18 -0.72
CA SER A 126 -5.91 8.25 -1.17
C SER A 126 -6.89 7.89 -0.04
N ALA A 127 -6.61 6.84 0.73
CA ALA A 127 -7.43 6.45 1.88
C ALA A 127 -7.40 7.50 3.00
N ALA A 128 -6.22 8.05 3.31
CA ALA A 128 -6.06 9.11 4.31
C ALA A 128 -6.79 10.39 3.89
N ARG A 129 -6.67 10.80 2.63
CA ARG A 129 -7.38 11.96 2.09
C ARG A 129 -8.89 11.76 2.09
N LEU A 130 -9.37 10.58 1.71
CA LEU A 130 -10.81 10.26 1.79
C LEU A 130 -11.32 10.29 3.23
N HIS A 131 -10.56 9.76 4.18
CA HIS A 131 -10.87 9.87 5.60
C HIS A 131 -10.97 11.33 6.05
N GLN A 132 -10.00 12.17 5.71
CA GLN A 132 -10.01 13.61 6.04
C GLN A 132 -11.25 14.32 5.47
N ILE A 133 -11.58 14.10 4.19
CA ILE A 133 -12.78 14.67 3.56
C ILE A 133 -14.06 14.24 4.30
N ARG A 134 -14.17 12.96 4.69
CA ARG A 134 -15.32 12.46 5.45
C ARG A 134 -15.42 13.09 6.83
N MET A 135 -14.29 13.34 7.50
CA MET A 135 -14.26 14.01 8.80
C MET A 135 -14.69 15.47 8.70
N GLU A 136 -14.17 16.21 7.71
CA GLU A 136 -14.56 17.61 7.45
C GLU A 136 -16.06 17.72 7.13
N ASP A 137 -16.58 16.87 6.24
CA ASP A 137 -18.01 16.83 5.92
C ASP A 137 -18.87 16.51 7.15
N ALA A 138 -18.49 15.49 7.94
CA ALA A 138 -19.20 15.13 9.16
C ALA A 138 -19.25 16.26 10.19
N HIS A 139 -18.15 16.99 10.37
CA HIS A 139 -18.10 18.16 11.25
C HIS A 139 -18.99 19.29 10.76
N ASN A 140 -18.97 19.59 9.45
CA ASN A 140 -19.83 20.61 8.86
C ASN A 140 -21.31 20.25 9.03
N ILE A 141 -21.69 19.01 8.75
CA ILE A 141 -23.07 18.54 8.93
C ILE A 141 -23.49 18.64 10.39
N ALA A 142 -22.67 18.15 11.32
CA ALA A 142 -23.00 18.19 12.74
C ALA A 142 -23.14 19.64 13.25
N LYS A 143 -22.29 20.55 12.76
CA LYS A 143 -22.36 21.99 13.05
C LYS A 143 -23.66 22.59 12.51
N THR A 144 -23.97 22.42 11.22
CA THR A 144 -25.20 22.93 10.59
C THR A 144 -26.45 22.44 11.31
N VAL A 145 -26.56 21.14 11.58
CA VAL A 145 -27.70 20.57 12.30
C VAL A 145 -27.83 21.15 13.72
N THR A 146 -26.71 21.49 14.38
CA THR A 146 -26.74 22.09 15.70
C THR A 146 -27.15 23.57 15.65
N GLU A 147 -26.62 24.32 14.68
CA GLU A 147 -26.88 25.77 14.50
C GLU A 147 -28.29 26.05 13.99
N GLU A 148 -28.81 25.24 13.08
CA GLU A 148 -30.17 25.34 12.54
C GLU A 148 -31.23 24.75 13.49
N GLY A 149 -30.80 24.17 14.62
CA GLY A 149 -31.68 23.57 15.61
C GLY A 149 -32.23 22.20 15.22
N GLY A 150 -31.90 21.69 14.04
CA GLY A 150 -32.22 20.36 13.53
C GLY A 150 -31.87 20.22 12.05
N ALA A 151 -31.86 19.00 11.53
CA ALA A 151 -31.77 18.72 10.11
C ALA A 151 -33.16 18.78 9.48
N GLU A 152 -33.27 19.34 8.28
CA GLU A 152 -34.51 19.27 7.51
C GLU A 152 -34.87 17.82 7.17
N PHE A 153 -36.16 17.49 7.24
CA PHE A 153 -36.68 16.15 6.91
C PHE A 153 -36.79 15.96 5.39
N THR A 154 -35.64 15.75 4.75
CA THR A 154 -35.51 15.49 3.32
C THR A 154 -34.99 14.07 3.06
N GLU A 155 -35.26 13.51 1.88
CA GLU A 155 -34.74 12.20 1.49
C GLU A 155 -33.21 12.14 1.54
N VAL A 156 -32.54 13.25 1.20
CA VAL A 156 -31.09 13.39 1.27
C VAL A 156 -30.58 13.22 2.70
N ASN A 157 -31.19 13.94 3.66
CA ASN A 157 -30.80 13.86 5.07
C ASN A 157 -31.18 12.50 5.67
N ILE A 158 -32.36 11.97 5.38
CA ILE A 158 -32.77 10.63 5.80
C ILE A 158 -31.74 9.59 5.33
N GLY A 159 -31.41 9.57 4.04
CA GLY A 159 -30.47 8.61 3.50
C GLY A 159 -29.06 8.77 4.08
N ARG A 160 -28.61 10.00 4.30
CA ARG A 160 -27.32 10.28 4.96
C ARG A 160 -27.26 9.69 6.38
N PHE A 161 -28.24 10.00 7.23
CA PHE A 161 -28.23 9.52 8.62
C PHE A 161 -28.59 8.05 8.76
N CYS A 162 -29.36 7.48 7.82
CA CYS A 162 -29.58 6.05 7.72
C CYS A 162 -28.27 5.32 7.43
N ARG A 163 -27.54 5.71 6.38
CA ARG A 163 -26.25 5.08 6.06
C ARG A 163 -25.27 5.12 7.23
N ALA A 164 -25.19 6.25 7.93
CA ALA A 164 -24.34 6.40 9.10
C ALA A 164 -24.76 5.49 10.26
N SER A 165 -26.06 5.42 10.53
CA SER A 165 -26.62 4.54 11.56
C SER A 165 -26.38 3.06 11.23
N SER A 166 -26.56 2.68 9.97
CA SER A 166 -26.32 1.32 9.46
C SER A 166 -24.85 0.90 9.66
N ARG A 167 -23.88 1.78 9.32
CA ARG A 167 -22.44 1.50 9.53
C ARG A 167 -22.12 1.29 11.00
N VAL A 168 -22.62 2.18 11.87
CA VAL A 168 -22.44 2.05 13.31
C VAL A 168 -23.03 0.73 13.84
N VAL A 169 -24.21 0.33 13.36
CA VAL A 169 -24.86 -0.92 13.78
C VAL A 169 -24.09 -2.13 13.28
N ALA A 170 -23.71 -2.18 12.00
CA ALA A 170 -22.90 -3.26 11.43
C ALA A 170 -21.58 -3.44 12.22
N THR A 171 -20.88 -2.35 12.51
CA THR A 171 -19.66 -2.39 13.34
C THR A 171 -19.95 -2.82 14.78
N ALA A 172 -21.14 -2.52 15.34
CA ALA A 172 -21.51 -3.02 16.66
C ALA A 172 -21.66 -4.55 16.67
N TYR A 173 -22.22 -5.17 15.61
CA TYR A 173 -22.26 -6.63 15.46
C TYR A 173 -20.84 -7.21 15.37
N ALA A 174 -19.98 -6.64 14.52
CA ALA A 174 -18.58 -7.04 14.36
C ALA A 174 -17.78 -6.95 15.68
N SER A 175 -17.96 -5.85 16.42
CA SER A 175 -17.34 -5.63 17.73
C SER A 175 -17.78 -6.66 18.78
N VAL A 176 -18.99 -7.21 18.68
CA VAL A 176 -19.49 -8.23 19.62
C VAL A 176 -18.88 -9.61 19.32
N VAL A 177 -18.61 -9.91 18.05
CA VAL A 177 -17.94 -11.15 17.63
C VAL A 177 -16.43 -11.05 17.59
N ASN A 178 -15.86 -9.87 17.90
CA ASN A 178 -14.43 -9.58 17.90
C ASN A 178 -13.76 -9.81 16.53
N THR A 179 -14.40 -9.36 15.46
CA THR A 179 -13.88 -9.43 14.08
C THR A 179 -13.39 -8.07 13.59
N TYR A 180 -12.65 -8.06 12.48
CA TYR A 180 -12.20 -6.84 11.81
C TYR A 180 -13.38 -5.92 11.45
N HIS A 181 -13.23 -4.61 11.63
CA HIS A 181 -14.26 -3.63 11.29
C HIS A 181 -14.01 -3.08 9.89
N ILE A 182 -14.96 -3.25 8.98
CA ILE A 182 -14.83 -2.75 7.61
C ILE A 182 -15.15 -1.24 7.48
N TYR A 183 -15.88 -0.67 8.46
CA TYR A 183 -16.27 0.73 8.46
C TYR A 183 -15.49 1.53 9.51
N ASP A 184 -14.85 2.60 9.06
CA ASP A 184 -14.39 3.68 9.93
C ASP A 184 -15.60 4.50 10.43
N LEU A 185 -15.75 4.53 11.75
CA LEU A 185 -16.89 5.11 12.45
C LEU A 185 -16.67 6.55 12.92
N GLU A 186 -15.45 7.11 12.85
CA GLU A 186 -15.19 8.42 13.47
C GLU A 186 -16.09 9.51 12.90
N ALA A 187 -16.10 9.63 11.57
CA ALA A 187 -16.98 10.57 10.86
C ALA A 187 -18.47 10.29 11.13
N ASP A 188 -18.89 9.01 11.13
CA ASP A 188 -20.29 8.64 11.34
C ASP A 188 -20.76 8.99 12.77
N LYS A 189 -19.90 8.79 13.78
CA LYS A 189 -20.18 9.17 15.18
C LYS A 189 -20.34 10.67 15.33
N ILE A 190 -19.49 11.48 14.68
CA ILE A 190 -19.59 12.94 14.68
C ILE A 190 -20.92 13.37 14.05
N MET A 191 -21.21 12.88 12.85
CA MET A 191 -22.39 13.24 12.07
C MET A 191 -23.69 12.87 12.80
N LEU A 192 -23.73 11.75 13.54
CA LEU A 192 -24.86 11.36 14.41
C LEU A 192 -24.95 12.19 15.71
N LEU A 193 -24.50 13.45 15.66
CA LEU A 193 -24.41 14.40 16.77
C LEU A 193 -23.66 13.83 17.99
N GLY A 194 -22.45 13.33 17.73
CA GLY A 194 -21.55 12.83 18.76
C GLY A 194 -22.09 11.59 19.46
N LEU A 195 -22.36 10.52 18.70
CA LEU A 195 -22.70 9.23 19.28
C LEU A 195 -21.58 8.77 20.23
N THR A 196 -21.79 9.02 21.53
CA THR A 196 -20.80 8.73 22.58
C THR A 196 -20.43 7.24 22.62
N ASP A 197 -19.22 6.93 23.08
CA ASP A 197 -18.82 5.54 23.28
C ASP A 197 -19.73 4.80 24.27
N LYS A 198 -20.31 5.51 25.26
CA LYS A 198 -21.33 4.93 26.14
C LYS A 198 -22.61 4.54 25.40
N ALA A 199 -23.02 5.31 24.38
CA ALA A 199 -24.14 4.94 23.52
C ALA A 199 -23.77 3.75 22.63
N PHE A 200 -22.56 3.72 22.08
CA PHE A 200 -22.06 2.60 21.29
C PHE A 200 -21.96 1.30 22.11
N VAL A 201 -21.47 1.36 23.35
CA VAL A 201 -21.45 0.20 24.26
C VAL A 201 -22.86 -0.30 24.58
N ARG A 202 -23.83 0.60 24.74
CA ARG A 202 -25.25 0.20 24.90
C ARG A 202 -25.79 -0.47 23.64
N LEU A 203 -25.41 0.03 22.47
CA LEU A 203 -25.76 -0.60 21.19
C LEU A 203 -25.18 -2.01 21.08
N LYS A 204 -23.90 -2.21 21.43
CA LYS A 204 -23.28 -3.54 21.50
C LYS A 204 -24.08 -4.51 22.40
N LYS A 205 -24.51 -4.05 23.58
CA LYS A 205 -25.38 -4.84 24.47
C LYS A 205 -26.76 -5.11 23.88
N LYS A 206 -27.30 -4.22 23.04
CA LYS A 206 -28.57 -4.47 22.35
C LYS A 206 -28.40 -5.54 21.28
N VAL A 207 -27.38 -5.43 20.43
CA VAL A 207 -27.14 -6.41 19.36
C VAL A 207 -26.76 -7.79 19.91
N THR A 208 -26.20 -7.90 21.12
CA THR A 208 -25.99 -9.22 21.79
C THR A 208 -27.26 -10.05 21.96
N SER A 209 -28.44 -9.43 21.94
CA SER A 209 -29.70 -10.14 21.99
C SER A 209 -30.12 -10.76 20.63
N ASP A 210 -29.59 -10.26 19.51
CA ASP A 210 -29.80 -10.82 18.18
C ASP A 210 -28.76 -11.92 17.89
N LYS A 211 -29.08 -13.14 18.34
CA LYS A 211 -28.24 -14.31 18.12
C LYS A 211 -28.04 -14.66 16.64
N ARG A 212 -29.00 -14.31 15.77
CA ARG A 212 -28.93 -14.66 14.33
C ARG A 212 -27.96 -13.71 13.62
N GLY A 213 -28.11 -12.41 13.80
CA GLY A 213 -27.18 -11.43 13.24
C GLY A 213 -25.74 -11.64 13.72
N ILE A 214 -25.56 -12.02 14.98
CA ILE A 214 -24.22 -12.36 15.53
C ILE A 214 -23.63 -13.61 14.89
N ALA A 215 -24.43 -14.69 14.75
CA ALA A 215 -23.95 -15.92 14.13
C ALA A 215 -23.52 -15.69 12.67
N MET A 216 -24.25 -14.84 11.95
CA MET A 216 -23.93 -14.46 10.58
C MET A 216 -22.54 -13.79 10.49
N VAL A 217 -22.34 -12.67 11.20
CA VAL A 217 -21.07 -11.93 11.18
C VAL A 217 -19.90 -12.75 11.73
N ARG A 218 -20.15 -13.66 12.68
CA ARG A 218 -19.12 -14.56 13.23
C ARG A 218 -18.60 -15.54 12.17
N ASN A 219 -19.49 -16.07 11.33
CA ASN A 219 -19.15 -17.11 10.36
C ASN A 219 -18.46 -16.52 9.11
N ASN A 220 -18.83 -15.30 8.72
CA ASN A 220 -18.17 -14.58 7.64
C ASN A 220 -18.09 -13.07 7.98
N PRO A 221 -16.88 -12.52 8.23
CA PRO A 221 -16.71 -11.10 8.53
C PRO A 221 -17.21 -10.16 7.42
N GLN A 222 -17.30 -10.61 6.17
CA GLN A 222 -17.87 -9.84 5.06
C GLN A 222 -19.40 -9.67 5.20
N ASP A 223 -20.07 -10.51 5.99
CA ASP A 223 -21.51 -10.39 6.24
C ASP A 223 -21.87 -9.15 7.11
N GLN A 224 -20.87 -8.36 7.53
CA GLN A 224 -21.08 -6.99 8.01
C GLN A 224 -21.86 -6.14 6.99
N GLU A 225 -21.61 -6.35 5.69
CA GLU A 225 -22.29 -5.62 4.62
C GLU A 225 -23.78 -6.00 4.56
N ILE A 226 -24.12 -7.27 4.82
CA ILE A 226 -25.51 -7.73 4.88
C ILE A 226 -26.26 -7.06 6.05
N VAL A 227 -25.61 -6.95 7.22
CA VAL A 227 -26.19 -6.20 8.36
C VAL A 227 -26.40 -4.74 8.00
N TYR A 228 -25.41 -4.13 7.35
CA TYR A 228 -25.49 -2.75 6.88
C TYR A 228 -26.67 -2.56 5.93
N GLU A 229 -26.78 -3.35 4.87
CA GLU A 229 -27.84 -3.25 3.85
C GLU A 229 -29.23 -3.49 4.44
N ALA A 230 -29.37 -4.53 5.26
CA ALA A 230 -30.63 -4.84 5.93
C ALA A 230 -31.08 -3.69 6.85
N TYR A 231 -30.16 -3.14 7.63
CA TYR A 231 -30.47 -1.99 8.49
C TYR A 231 -30.78 -0.73 7.68
N ASP A 232 -30.06 -0.49 6.59
CA ASP A 232 -30.25 0.67 5.74
C ASP A 232 -31.63 0.66 5.07
N MET A 233 -32.05 -0.48 4.52
CA MET A 233 -33.40 -0.65 3.97
C MET A 233 -34.49 -0.41 5.02
N LEU A 234 -34.35 -1.01 6.20
CA LEU A 234 -35.31 -0.81 7.30
C LEU A 234 -35.33 0.65 7.78
N CYS A 235 -34.18 1.31 7.76
CA CYS A 235 -34.05 2.70 8.14
C CYS A 235 -34.77 3.63 7.17
N HIS A 236 -34.61 3.44 5.86
CA HIS A 236 -35.34 4.22 4.87
C HIS A 236 -36.86 4.02 4.99
N ALA A 237 -37.31 2.80 5.33
CA ALA A 237 -38.73 2.53 5.56
C ALA A 237 -39.27 3.14 6.86
N ASN A 238 -38.44 3.29 7.90
CA ASN A 238 -38.85 3.86 9.19
C ASN A 238 -37.73 4.67 9.87
N PRO A 239 -37.42 5.89 9.37
CA PRO A 239 -36.24 6.65 9.81
C PRO A 239 -36.26 6.97 11.31
N LYS A 240 -37.43 7.27 11.86
CA LYS A 240 -37.62 7.62 13.28
C LYS A 240 -37.18 6.53 14.25
N SER A 241 -37.26 5.27 13.84
CA SER A 241 -36.96 4.12 14.70
C SER A 241 -35.53 3.63 14.57
N TYR A 242 -34.89 3.90 13.43
CA TYR A 242 -33.61 3.31 13.05
C TYR A 242 -32.45 4.33 12.97
N ILE A 243 -32.72 5.61 12.75
CA ILE A 243 -31.67 6.63 12.84
C ILE A 243 -31.25 6.80 14.30
N LEU A 244 -29.97 6.54 14.58
CA LEU A 244 -29.39 6.77 15.89
C LEU A 244 -29.43 8.26 16.21
N ASN A 245 -29.84 8.61 17.44
CA ASN A 245 -30.07 10.01 17.86
C ASN A 245 -31.11 10.78 17.03
N TYR A 246 -32.08 10.11 16.37
CA TYR A 246 -33.13 10.74 15.54
C TYR A 246 -33.72 12.02 16.15
N LYS A 247 -34.21 11.98 17.41
CA LYS A 247 -34.84 13.14 18.07
C LYS A 247 -33.90 14.34 18.29
N LYS A 248 -32.59 14.12 18.27
CA LYS A 248 -31.59 15.20 18.35
C LYS A 248 -31.31 15.77 16.97
N ILE A 249 -31.33 14.91 15.95
CA ILE A 249 -31.03 15.27 14.57
C ILE A 249 -32.22 15.99 13.93
N PHE A 250 -33.41 15.40 13.97
CA PHE A 250 -34.65 15.95 13.39
C PHE A 250 -35.56 16.46 14.51
N ARG A 251 -35.20 17.61 15.09
CA ARG A 251 -35.98 18.26 16.14
C ARG A 251 -37.25 18.92 15.60
#